data_AF-A0A836SV48-F1
#
_entry.id   AF-A0A836SV48-F1
#
_cell.length_a   1.000
_cell.length_b   1.000
_cell.length_c   1.000
_cell.angle_alpha   90.00
_cell.angle_beta   90.00
_cell.angle_gamma   90.00
#
_symmetry.space_group_name_H-M   'P 1'
#
loop_
_entity.id
_entity.type
_entity.pdbx_description
1 polymer ?
#
loop_
_entity_poly.entity_id
_entity_poly.type
_entity_poly.pdbx_seq_one_letter_code
_entity_poly.pdbx_strand_id
1 'polypeptide(L)'
;MRRRMIRQGIFHLLIWIVFSVAVRGGSLDCIENAAYHYLKAASLMPYPMTAEQFDMLMFARTEMRELPPQGFNAWPEAARWLLRQDAALEALARATRCRRCNFDIHRKPSPMLKLDHLGVMRRLVNYGMAVTKAYEYAQNPRTAAEIYAYLLRLIFDLDQDRNLNSALVAVDELQLLMGELIPFLERTDDAEAAQRLVRVLRSASRPVFHLGEYLREESRRFSLWLLMNCDAAVEKLNRLYGQLEQRPAVDRLLAVEGAQREDLLRQWVMDYESRMIRLADAVERPYLKGISIVRPMDRQREALVRAKGELAAGANPLVPLLQPRMERIYQRMLLAEGQVETLRLLCAASIYRSRKGRWPLSTTELYQGREQRIPRDPFSGEKLYYRLVRARPRIVIRVPRWMSRRKGFRYVFDLSEMREQQQHNLERFLRKVRLTVAGQAMPNVPVPAGR
;
A
#
# COMPACT_ATOMS: atom_id res chain seq x y z
N MET A 1 -62.43 22.78 -14.99
CA MET A 1 -61.71 21.63 -14.36
C MET A 1 -60.40 21.23 -15.05
N ARG A 2 -60.24 21.28 -16.38
CA ARG A 2 -59.01 20.85 -17.09
C ARG A 2 -57.72 21.65 -16.79
N ARG A 3 -57.78 22.92 -16.36
CA ARG A 3 -56.57 23.73 -16.05
C ARG A 3 -55.93 23.45 -14.68
N ARG A 4 -56.64 22.83 -13.73
CA ARG A 4 -56.09 22.46 -12.40
C ARG A 4 -55.26 21.17 -12.43
N MET A 5 -55.64 20.20 -13.26
CA MET A 5 -54.89 18.94 -13.42
C MET A 5 -53.51 19.13 -14.08
N ILE A 6 -53.38 20.06 -15.04
CA ILE A 6 -52.10 20.29 -15.74
C ILE A 6 -51.07 20.91 -14.79
N ARG A 7 -51.49 21.76 -13.84
CA ARG A 7 -50.58 22.36 -12.85
C ARG A 7 -50.07 21.35 -11.81
N GLN A 8 -50.88 20.34 -11.43
CA GLN A 8 -50.43 19.27 -10.53
C GLN A 8 -49.47 18.29 -11.24
N GLY A 9 -49.70 17.97 -12.52
CA GLY A 9 -48.79 17.13 -13.31
C GLY A 9 -47.41 17.76 -13.52
N ILE A 10 -47.35 19.07 -13.80
CA ILE A 10 -46.08 19.81 -13.98
C ILE A 10 -45.34 19.98 -12.65
N PHE A 11 -46.05 20.16 -11.53
CA PHE A 11 -45.43 20.28 -10.21
C PHE A 11 -44.83 18.94 -9.74
N HIS A 12 -45.49 17.82 -9.99
CA HIS A 12 -44.94 16.50 -9.72
C HIS A 12 -43.78 16.12 -10.64
N LEU A 13 -43.80 16.55 -11.91
CA LEU A 13 -42.68 16.36 -12.84
C LEU A 13 -41.46 17.21 -12.45
N LEU A 14 -41.65 18.45 -12.00
CA LEU A 14 -40.57 19.31 -11.50
C LEU A 14 -39.99 18.79 -10.17
N ILE A 15 -40.83 18.29 -9.26
CA ILE A 15 -40.33 17.63 -8.04
C ILE A 15 -39.59 16.34 -8.41
N TRP A 16 -40.07 15.55 -9.37
CA TRP A 16 -39.35 14.36 -9.84
C TRP A 16 -38.05 14.71 -10.55
N ILE A 17 -37.98 15.79 -11.33
CA ILE A 17 -36.73 16.23 -11.97
C ILE A 17 -35.77 16.80 -10.92
N VAL A 18 -36.25 17.55 -9.92
CA VAL A 18 -35.40 18.05 -8.82
C VAL A 18 -34.95 16.90 -7.89
N PHE A 19 -35.78 15.89 -7.62
CA PHE A 19 -35.37 14.70 -6.87
C PHE A 19 -34.50 13.74 -7.71
N SER A 20 -34.76 13.59 -9.02
CA SER A 20 -33.96 12.72 -9.90
C SER A 20 -32.62 13.36 -10.29
N VAL A 21 -32.54 14.69 -10.27
CA VAL A 21 -31.28 15.44 -10.39
C VAL A 21 -30.55 15.51 -9.03
N ALA A 22 -31.25 15.47 -7.89
CA ALA A 22 -30.62 15.35 -6.58
C ALA A 22 -30.06 13.94 -6.27
N VAL A 23 -30.50 12.89 -6.99
CA VAL A 23 -29.96 11.52 -6.84
C VAL A 23 -28.77 11.23 -7.78
N ARG A 24 -28.37 12.19 -8.63
CA ARG A 24 -27.11 12.14 -9.39
C ARG A 24 -26.12 13.20 -8.90
N GLY A 25 -25.23 12.79 -7.98
CA GLY A 25 -23.84 13.29 -8.00
C GLY A 25 -23.47 14.41 -7.02
N GLY A 26 -24.28 14.71 -6.01
CA GLY A 26 -23.78 15.41 -4.81
C GLY A 26 -23.13 14.39 -3.89
N SER A 27 -21.82 14.17 -3.97
CA SER A 27 -21.12 13.37 -2.96
C SER A 27 -21.17 14.10 -1.63
N LEU A 28 -22.15 13.78 -0.79
CA LEU A 28 -22.05 14.04 0.64
C LEU A 28 -20.81 13.27 1.10
N ASP A 29 -19.73 14.01 1.35
CA ASP A 29 -18.53 13.44 1.94
C ASP A 29 -18.93 12.67 3.21
N CYS A 30 -18.51 11.41 3.27
CA CYS A 30 -18.82 10.60 4.43
C CYS A 30 -17.97 11.09 5.60
N ILE A 31 -18.64 11.58 6.66
CA ILE A 31 -18.00 12.05 7.90
C ILE A 31 -17.53 10.86 8.76
N GLU A 32 -18.05 9.65 8.47
CA GLU A 32 -17.67 8.42 9.16
C GLU A 32 -16.21 8.05 8.86
N ASN A 33 -15.62 7.28 9.78
CA ASN A 33 -14.26 6.79 9.67
C ASN A 33 -14.17 5.66 8.62
N ALA A 34 -13.32 5.83 7.60
CA ALA A 34 -13.11 4.85 6.54
C ALA A 34 -12.73 3.46 7.08
N ALA A 35 -11.99 3.40 8.20
CA ALA A 35 -11.57 2.16 8.83
C ALA A 35 -12.75 1.22 9.16
N TYR A 36 -13.90 1.78 9.58
CA TYR A 36 -15.11 1.01 9.83
C TYR A 36 -15.61 0.29 8.58
N HIS A 37 -15.66 1.00 7.45
CA HIS A 37 -16.14 0.44 6.18
C HIS A 37 -15.15 -0.57 5.60
N TYR A 38 -13.83 -0.38 5.79
CA TYR A 38 -12.85 -1.38 5.42
C TYR A 38 -12.98 -2.67 6.25
N LEU A 39 -13.19 -2.55 7.57
CA LEU A 39 -13.45 -3.69 8.43
C LEU A 39 -14.77 -4.39 8.08
N LYS A 40 -15.81 -3.63 7.75
CA LYS A 40 -17.09 -4.16 7.25
C LYS A 40 -16.91 -4.89 5.91
N ALA A 41 -16.18 -4.32 4.97
CA ALA A 41 -15.86 -4.99 3.71
C ALA A 41 -15.13 -6.31 3.97
N ALA A 42 -14.20 -6.31 4.94
CA ALA A 42 -13.47 -7.51 5.30
C ALA A 42 -14.33 -8.58 5.97
N SER A 43 -15.30 -8.21 6.80
CA SER A 43 -16.24 -9.17 7.41
C SER A 43 -17.28 -9.70 6.43
N LEU A 44 -17.56 -8.96 5.35
CA LEU A 44 -18.45 -9.38 4.26
C LEU A 44 -17.75 -10.22 3.20
N MET A 45 -16.41 -10.37 3.27
CA MET A 45 -15.71 -11.30 2.39
C MET A 45 -16.20 -12.72 2.68
N PRO A 46 -16.59 -13.50 1.66
CA PRO A 46 -17.12 -14.84 1.84
C PRO A 46 -16.02 -15.72 2.44
N TYR A 47 -16.35 -16.34 3.56
CA TYR A 47 -15.51 -17.37 4.13
C TYR A 47 -15.76 -18.66 3.33
N PRO A 48 -14.73 -19.36 2.84
CA PRO A 48 -14.93 -20.63 2.15
C PRO A 48 -15.53 -21.64 3.13
N MET A 49 -16.75 -22.11 2.85
CA MET A 49 -17.49 -23.06 3.69
C MET A 49 -17.25 -24.51 3.25
N THR A 50 -16.69 -24.70 2.05
CA THR A 50 -16.35 -26.01 1.49
C THR A 50 -14.89 -26.05 1.06
N ALA A 51 -14.30 -27.25 0.98
CA ALA A 51 -12.94 -27.45 0.46
C ALA A 51 -12.81 -26.91 -0.98
N GLU A 52 -13.84 -27.11 -1.81
CA GLU A 52 -13.89 -26.58 -3.17
C GLU A 52 -13.85 -25.04 -3.20
N GLN A 53 -14.61 -24.36 -2.34
CA GLN A 53 -14.56 -22.90 -2.23
C GLN A 53 -13.20 -22.40 -1.71
N PHE A 54 -12.56 -23.18 -0.83
CA PHE A 54 -11.22 -22.87 -0.36
C PHE A 54 -10.21 -23.00 -1.51
N ASP A 55 -10.28 -24.06 -2.31
CA ASP A 55 -9.41 -24.25 -3.47
C ASP A 55 -9.62 -23.17 -4.53
N MET A 56 -10.87 -22.77 -4.80
CA MET A 56 -11.20 -21.64 -5.68
C MET A 56 -10.56 -20.33 -5.18
N LEU A 57 -10.66 -20.05 -3.87
CA LEU A 57 -10.05 -18.87 -3.26
C LEU A 57 -8.52 -18.92 -3.35
N MET A 58 -7.92 -20.09 -3.10
CA MET A 58 -6.48 -20.28 -3.16
C MET A 58 -5.95 -20.19 -4.59
N PHE A 59 -6.65 -20.77 -5.57
CA PHE A 59 -6.36 -20.62 -6.99
C PHE A 59 -6.37 -19.15 -7.40
N ALA A 60 -7.39 -18.39 -6.99
CA ALA A 60 -7.51 -16.96 -7.28
C ALA A 60 -6.38 -16.13 -6.64
N ARG A 61 -5.92 -16.50 -5.44
CA ARG A 61 -4.87 -15.79 -4.69
C ARG A 61 -3.45 -16.12 -5.12
N THR A 62 -3.19 -17.34 -5.57
CA THR A 62 -1.84 -17.86 -5.80
C THR A 62 -1.54 -18.01 -7.29
N GLU A 63 -2.23 -18.94 -7.97
CA GLU A 63 -1.95 -19.27 -9.37
C GLU A 63 -2.43 -18.17 -10.33
N MET A 64 -3.67 -17.68 -10.16
CA MET A 64 -4.25 -16.66 -11.03
C MET A 64 -3.52 -15.33 -11.00
N ARG A 65 -2.83 -15.02 -9.90
CA ARG A 65 -2.04 -13.80 -9.77
C ARG A 65 -0.98 -13.70 -10.88
N GLU A 66 -0.36 -14.79 -11.26
CA GLU A 66 0.69 -14.79 -12.28
C GLU A 66 0.17 -14.93 -13.71
N LEU A 67 -1.14 -15.16 -13.86
CA LEU A 67 -1.81 -15.43 -15.13
C LEU A 67 -2.56 -14.20 -15.65
N PRO A 68 -2.67 -14.05 -16.99
CA PRO A 68 -3.57 -13.09 -17.58
C PRO A 68 -5.05 -13.53 -17.37
N PRO A 69 -6.04 -12.62 -17.50
CA PRO A 69 -7.44 -12.91 -17.18
C PRO A 69 -8.02 -14.15 -17.87
N GLN A 70 -7.55 -14.50 -19.07
CA GLN A 70 -7.94 -15.70 -19.82
C GLN A 70 -7.67 -17.01 -19.06
N GLY A 71 -6.85 -16.99 -18.00
CA GLY A 71 -6.64 -18.15 -17.11
C GLY A 71 -7.92 -18.66 -16.44
N PHE A 72 -8.94 -17.80 -16.24
CA PHE A 72 -10.23 -18.22 -15.68
C PHE A 72 -11.02 -19.17 -16.60
N ASN A 73 -10.64 -19.32 -17.87
CA ASN A 73 -11.19 -20.38 -18.73
C ASN A 73 -10.94 -21.78 -18.16
N ALA A 74 -9.90 -21.96 -17.35
CA ALA A 74 -9.60 -23.24 -16.71
C ALA A 74 -10.48 -23.53 -15.48
N TRP A 75 -11.09 -22.50 -14.88
CA TRP A 75 -12.00 -22.66 -13.73
C TRP A 75 -13.08 -21.57 -13.67
N PRO A 76 -14.11 -21.63 -14.53
CA PRO A 76 -15.15 -20.60 -14.63
C PRO A 76 -15.99 -20.43 -13.36
N GLU A 77 -16.16 -21.49 -12.56
CA GLU A 77 -16.90 -21.49 -11.30
C GLU A 77 -16.28 -20.51 -10.29
N ALA A 78 -14.94 -20.47 -10.21
CA ALA A 78 -14.22 -19.54 -9.35
C ALA A 78 -14.49 -18.08 -9.74
N ALA A 79 -14.54 -17.77 -11.04
CA ALA A 79 -14.89 -16.43 -11.52
C ALA A 79 -16.34 -16.06 -11.15
N ARG A 80 -17.31 -16.98 -11.38
CA ARG A 80 -18.71 -16.74 -11.04
C ARG A 80 -18.92 -16.51 -9.54
N TRP A 81 -18.18 -17.22 -8.70
CA TRP A 81 -18.21 -17.02 -7.25
C TRP A 81 -17.67 -15.63 -6.86
N LEU A 82 -16.53 -15.21 -7.43
CA LEU A 82 -15.92 -13.90 -7.19
C LEU A 82 -16.72 -12.71 -7.74
N LEU A 83 -17.59 -12.92 -8.72
CA LEU A 83 -18.46 -11.87 -9.26
C LEU A 83 -19.69 -11.56 -8.39
N ARG A 84 -20.01 -12.39 -7.39
CA ARG A 84 -21.20 -12.23 -6.52
C ARG A 84 -20.91 -11.46 -5.22
N GLN A 85 -20.05 -10.44 -5.29
CA GLN A 85 -19.40 -9.83 -4.11
C GLN A 85 -19.87 -8.41 -3.81
N ASP A 86 -21.09 -8.10 -4.24
CA ASP A 86 -21.64 -6.74 -4.26
C ASP A 86 -21.60 -6.05 -2.89
N ALA A 87 -21.93 -6.77 -1.81
CA ALA A 87 -21.95 -6.21 -0.46
C ALA A 87 -20.55 -5.77 0.04
N ALA A 88 -19.52 -6.58 -0.24
CA ALA A 88 -18.15 -6.25 0.13
C ALA A 88 -17.62 -5.09 -0.74
N LEU A 89 -17.95 -5.08 -2.03
CA LEU A 89 -17.58 -4.00 -2.95
C LEU A 89 -18.28 -2.68 -2.59
N GLU A 90 -19.54 -2.72 -2.17
CA GLU A 90 -20.26 -1.53 -1.73
C GLU A 90 -19.63 -0.95 -0.45
N ALA A 91 -19.24 -1.80 0.51
CA ALA A 91 -18.52 -1.36 1.70
C ALA A 91 -17.16 -0.72 1.36
N LEU A 92 -16.39 -1.32 0.44
CA LEU A 92 -15.15 -0.71 -0.08
C LEU A 92 -15.40 0.64 -0.75
N ALA A 93 -16.44 0.73 -1.60
CA ALA A 93 -16.81 1.95 -2.28
C ALA A 93 -17.18 3.06 -1.28
N ARG A 94 -17.92 2.73 -0.21
CA ARG A 94 -18.25 3.66 0.88
C ARG A 94 -16.99 4.14 1.60
N ALA A 95 -16.07 3.24 1.94
CA ALA A 95 -14.81 3.60 2.59
C ALA A 95 -14.03 4.67 1.81
N THR A 96 -13.98 4.56 0.48
CA THR A 96 -13.25 5.53 -0.36
C THR A 96 -13.86 6.93 -0.43
N ARG A 97 -15.11 7.09 0.00
CA ARG A 97 -15.80 8.39 0.08
C ARG A 97 -15.61 9.07 1.44
N CYS A 98 -15.01 8.37 2.41
CA CYS A 98 -14.70 8.92 3.72
C CYS A 98 -13.46 9.82 3.64
N ARG A 99 -13.51 10.98 4.30
CA ARG A 99 -12.37 11.92 4.34
C ARG A 99 -11.30 11.56 5.37
N ARG A 100 -11.65 10.75 6.37
CA ARG A 100 -10.77 10.38 7.48
C ARG A 100 -10.67 8.86 7.56
N CYS A 101 -9.45 8.35 7.72
CA CYS A 101 -9.20 6.98 8.13
C CYS A 101 -8.37 6.99 9.42
N ASN A 102 -8.85 6.31 10.45
CA ASN A 102 -8.09 6.08 11.68
C ASN A 102 -8.38 4.65 12.18
N PHE A 103 -7.40 3.76 12.10
CA PHE A 103 -7.57 2.39 12.61
C PHE A 103 -7.46 2.28 14.14
N ASP A 104 -7.11 3.36 14.85
CA ASP A 104 -6.78 3.38 16.29
C ASP A 104 -7.94 3.87 17.19
N ILE A 105 -9.14 3.31 17.03
CA ILE A 105 -10.38 3.86 17.63
C ILE A 105 -10.46 3.66 19.17
N HIS A 106 -9.64 2.80 19.79
CA HIS A 106 -9.86 2.42 21.20
C HIS A 106 -8.60 2.02 21.97
N ARG A 107 -7.78 2.94 22.54
CA ARG A 107 -6.75 2.49 23.52
C ARG A 107 -6.40 3.43 24.69
N LYS A 108 -6.10 2.74 25.82
CA LYS A 108 -5.34 3.16 27.02
C LYS A 108 -3.88 3.51 26.63
N PRO A 109 -3.15 4.29 27.44
CA PRO A 109 -1.84 4.82 27.04
C PRO A 109 -0.78 3.72 26.83
N SER A 110 -0.47 3.44 25.57
CA SER A 110 0.63 2.61 25.09
C SER A 110 1.32 3.36 23.94
N PRO A 111 2.67 3.35 23.83
CA PRO A 111 3.36 4.00 22.73
C PRO A 111 3.25 3.15 21.45
N MET A 112 3.02 1.84 21.62
CA MET A 112 2.84 0.89 20.53
C MET A 112 1.43 0.94 19.99
N LEU A 113 1.33 1.12 18.68
CA LEU A 113 0.08 1.03 17.93
C LEU A 113 -0.46 -0.40 17.88
N LYS A 114 -1.80 -0.54 17.86
CA LYS A 114 -2.45 -1.83 17.58
C LYS A 114 -2.43 -2.09 16.07
N LEU A 115 -1.65 -3.07 15.66
CA LEU A 115 -1.45 -3.40 14.24
C LEU A 115 -2.31 -4.59 13.77
N ASP A 116 -3.25 -5.07 14.59
CA ASP A 116 -4.12 -6.22 14.28
C ASP A 116 -4.92 -6.02 12.98
N HIS A 117 -5.23 -4.78 12.64
CA HIS A 117 -5.94 -4.44 11.40
C HIS A 117 -5.10 -4.74 10.15
N LEU A 118 -3.76 -4.69 10.22
CA LEU A 118 -2.87 -4.87 9.06
C LEU A 118 -3.08 -6.22 8.39
N GLY A 119 -3.17 -7.30 9.17
CA GLY A 119 -3.42 -8.64 8.62
C GLY A 119 -4.78 -8.74 7.92
N VAL A 120 -5.80 -8.06 8.45
CA VAL A 120 -7.13 -7.99 7.83
C VAL A 120 -7.08 -7.21 6.52
N MET A 121 -6.40 -6.05 6.50
CA MET A 121 -6.29 -5.20 5.32
C MET A 121 -5.51 -5.88 4.19
N ARG A 122 -4.42 -6.60 4.51
CA ARG A 122 -3.70 -7.43 3.52
C ARG A 122 -4.61 -8.48 2.88
N ARG A 123 -5.44 -9.16 3.67
CA ARG A 123 -6.40 -10.14 3.12
C ARG A 123 -7.44 -9.47 2.23
N LEU A 124 -7.90 -8.28 2.61
CA LEU A 124 -8.86 -7.48 1.83
C LEU A 124 -8.26 -7.03 0.49
N VAL A 125 -7.00 -6.58 0.46
CA VAL A 125 -6.30 -6.24 -0.79
C VAL A 125 -6.16 -7.45 -1.71
N ASN A 126 -5.67 -8.57 -1.18
CA ASN A 126 -5.50 -9.80 -1.95
C ASN A 126 -6.83 -10.33 -2.51
N TYR A 127 -7.89 -10.28 -1.70
CA TYR A 127 -9.22 -10.65 -2.15
C TYR A 127 -9.75 -9.70 -3.23
N GLY A 128 -9.64 -8.38 -3.03
CA GLY A 128 -10.06 -7.39 -4.00
C GLY A 128 -9.32 -7.53 -5.34
N MET A 129 -8.03 -7.88 -5.33
CA MET A 129 -7.29 -8.18 -6.55
C MET A 129 -7.87 -9.39 -7.31
N ALA A 130 -8.22 -10.46 -6.59
CA ALA A 130 -8.86 -11.63 -7.19
C ALA A 130 -10.22 -11.28 -7.82
N VAL A 131 -11.07 -10.54 -7.10
CA VAL A 131 -12.36 -10.05 -7.62
C VAL A 131 -12.14 -9.17 -8.86
N THR A 132 -11.13 -8.30 -8.82
CA THR A 132 -10.81 -7.40 -9.94
C THR A 132 -10.44 -8.19 -11.20
N LYS A 133 -9.60 -9.22 -11.07
CA LYS A 133 -9.27 -10.10 -12.20
C LYS A 133 -10.49 -10.84 -12.75
N ALA A 134 -11.44 -11.24 -11.90
CA ALA A 134 -12.68 -11.86 -12.36
C ALA A 134 -13.50 -10.89 -13.24
N TYR A 135 -13.54 -9.60 -12.90
CA TYR A 135 -14.15 -8.57 -13.77
C TYR A 135 -13.36 -8.31 -15.05
N GLU A 136 -12.01 -8.36 -15.02
CA GLU A 136 -11.21 -8.32 -16.25
C GLU A 136 -11.54 -9.49 -17.18
N TYR A 137 -11.70 -10.69 -16.63
CA TYR A 137 -12.10 -11.88 -17.38
C TYR A 137 -13.52 -11.75 -17.97
N ALA A 138 -14.45 -11.21 -17.19
CA ALA A 138 -15.80 -10.90 -17.64
C ALA A 138 -15.88 -9.71 -18.63
N GLN A 139 -14.73 -9.23 -19.13
CA GLN A 139 -14.63 -8.11 -20.07
C GLN A 139 -15.29 -6.82 -19.57
N ASN A 140 -15.24 -6.59 -18.25
CA ASN A 140 -15.73 -5.38 -17.61
C ASN A 140 -14.58 -4.56 -17.01
N PRO A 141 -13.78 -3.87 -17.86
CA PRO A 141 -12.61 -3.11 -17.43
C PRO A 141 -12.99 -1.90 -16.55
N ARG A 142 -14.21 -1.38 -16.65
CA ARG A 142 -14.65 -0.22 -15.87
C ARG A 142 -14.81 -0.58 -14.40
N THR A 143 -15.54 -1.66 -14.11
CA THR A 143 -15.70 -2.16 -12.74
C THR A 143 -14.36 -2.66 -12.19
N ALA A 144 -13.54 -3.33 -13.01
CA ALA A 144 -12.18 -3.71 -12.59
C ALA A 144 -11.35 -2.48 -12.16
N ALA A 145 -11.36 -1.41 -12.96
CA ALA A 145 -10.67 -0.16 -12.61
C ALA A 145 -11.24 0.54 -11.36
N GLU A 146 -12.55 0.46 -11.12
CA GLU A 146 -13.16 0.96 -9.88
C GLU A 146 -12.62 0.20 -8.66
N ILE A 147 -12.53 -1.12 -8.74
CA ILE A 147 -12.03 -1.93 -7.63
C ILE A 147 -10.53 -1.67 -7.40
N TYR A 148 -9.71 -1.61 -8.46
CA TYR A 148 -8.31 -1.17 -8.33
C TYR A 148 -8.19 0.22 -7.68
N ALA A 149 -9.07 1.15 -8.02
CA ALA A 149 -9.11 2.47 -7.40
C ALA A 149 -9.47 2.39 -5.91
N TYR A 150 -10.38 1.50 -5.52
CA TYR A 150 -10.69 1.26 -4.10
C TYR A 150 -9.50 0.70 -3.32
N LEU A 151 -8.78 -0.25 -3.91
CA LEU A 151 -7.59 -0.84 -3.29
C LEU A 151 -6.44 0.16 -3.17
N LEU A 152 -6.21 1.00 -4.19
CA LEU A 152 -5.25 2.11 -4.10
C LEU A 152 -5.61 3.07 -2.98
N ARG A 153 -6.90 3.40 -2.83
CA ARG A 153 -7.34 4.28 -1.76
C ARG A 153 -7.13 3.66 -0.38
N LEU A 154 -7.42 2.37 -0.19
CA LEU A 154 -7.11 1.65 1.04
C LEU A 154 -5.62 1.71 1.37
N ILE A 155 -4.75 1.50 0.39
CA ILE A 155 -3.29 1.61 0.56
C ILE A 155 -2.90 3.02 1.03
N PHE A 156 -3.48 4.07 0.45
CA PHE A 156 -3.22 5.45 0.88
C PHE A 156 -3.85 5.80 2.23
N ASP A 157 -4.93 5.13 2.61
CA ASP A 157 -5.53 5.30 3.93
C ASP A 157 -4.73 4.57 5.03
N LEU A 158 -4.09 3.43 4.73
CA LEU A 158 -3.10 2.81 5.62
C LEU A 158 -1.90 3.74 5.89
N ASP A 159 -1.50 4.52 4.89
CA ASP A 159 -0.44 5.53 5.01
C ASP A 159 -0.82 6.67 5.99
N GLN A 160 -2.11 6.94 6.16
CA GLN A 160 -2.64 7.98 7.05
C GLN A 160 -2.58 7.59 8.54
N ASP A 161 -2.30 6.34 8.89
CA ASP A 161 -2.06 5.94 10.29
C ASP A 161 -0.76 6.55 10.87
N ARG A 162 0.06 7.20 10.01
CA ARG A 162 1.26 7.95 10.39
C ARG A 162 2.27 7.16 11.22
N ASN A 163 2.46 5.88 10.88
CA ASN A 163 3.47 5.05 11.52
C ASN A 163 4.18 4.17 10.49
N LEU A 164 5.39 3.74 10.86
CA LEU A 164 6.27 3.06 9.94
C LEU A 164 5.74 1.68 9.52
N ASN A 165 5.07 0.96 10.43
CA ASN A 165 4.58 -0.38 10.15
C ASN A 165 3.38 -0.38 9.19
N SER A 166 2.39 0.49 9.40
CA SER A 166 1.27 0.64 8.45
C SER A 166 1.77 1.08 7.08
N ALA A 167 2.71 2.03 7.02
CA ALA A 167 3.32 2.47 5.77
C ALA A 167 4.07 1.33 5.06
N LEU A 168 4.82 0.48 5.79
CA LEU A 168 5.52 -0.65 5.20
C LEU A 168 4.55 -1.69 4.61
N VAL A 169 3.44 -1.95 5.29
CA VAL A 169 2.37 -2.79 4.74
C VAL A 169 1.77 -2.14 3.49
N ALA A 170 1.45 -0.85 3.53
CA ALA A 170 0.94 -0.12 2.38
C ALA A 170 1.89 -0.20 1.17
N VAL A 171 3.20 -0.06 1.38
CA VAL A 171 4.22 -0.24 0.33
C VAL A 171 4.22 -1.66 -0.24
N ASP A 172 4.16 -2.67 0.62
CA ASP A 172 4.14 -4.06 0.16
C ASP A 172 2.90 -4.33 -0.69
N GLU A 173 1.72 -3.92 -0.21
CA GLU A 173 0.47 -4.07 -0.94
C GLU A 173 0.45 -3.25 -2.24
N LEU A 174 1.06 -2.05 -2.28
CA LEU A 174 1.23 -1.29 -3.52
C LEU A 174 2.08 -2.04 -4.54
N GLN A 175 3.19 -2.64 -4.12
CA GLN A 175 4.06 -3.40 -5.02
C GLN A 175 3.33 -4.61 -5.61
N LEU A 176 2.51 -5.29 -4.80
CA LEU A 176 1.65 -6.38 -5.26
C LEU A 176 0.64 -5.85 -6.29
N LEU A 177 -0.08 -4.78 -5.96
CA LEU A 177 -1.10 -4.17 -6.81
C LEU A 177 -0.53 -3.70 -8.16
N MET A 178 0.66 -3.08 -8.14
CA MET A 178 1.37 -2.64 -9.34
C MET A 178 1.68 -3.79 -10.30
N GLY A 179 1.88 -5.01 -9.77
CA GLY A 179 2.06 -6.22 -10.57
C GLY A 179 0.86 -6.54 -11.46
N GLU A 180 -0.35 -6.16 -11.04
CA GLU A 180 -1.60 -6.43 -11.75
C GLU A 180 -2.11 -5.23 -12.56
N LEU A 181 -1.99 -4.05 -11.95
CA LEU A 181 -2.54 -2.82 -12.49
C LEU A 181 -1.79 -2.36 -13.76
N ILE A 182 -0.47 -2.58 -13.85
CA ILE A 182 0.30 -2.28 -15.06
C ILE A 182 -0.15 -3.15 -16.24
N PRO A 183 -0.20 -4.49 -16.14
CA PRO A 183 -0.75 -5.33 -17.21
C PRO A 183 -2.20 -5.00 -17.56
N PHE A 184 -3.04 -4.68 -16.57
CA PHE A 184 -4.41 -4.25 -16.80
C PHE A 184 -4.47 -3.00 -17.71
N LEU A 185 -3.68 -1.97 -17.40
CA LEU A 185 -3.58 -0.74 -18.22
C LEU A 185 -2.97 -1.02 -19.60
N GLU A 186 -2.03 -1.96 -19.70
CA GLU A 186 -1.50 -2.37 -21.00
C GLU A 186 -2.57 -2.97 -21.90
N ARG A 187 -3.47 -3.81 -21.37
CA ARG A 187 -4.50 -4.48 -22.18
C ARG A 187 -5.74 -3.63 -22.42
N THR A 188 -5.99 -2.64 -21.56
CA THR A 188 -7.25 -1.89 -21.55
C THR A 188 -7.18 -0.64 -22.42
N ASP A 189 -8.00 -0.57 -23.46
CA ASP A 189 -8.16 0.62 -24.31
C ASP A 189 -9.30 1.55 -23.85
N ASP A 190 -9.90 1.30 -22.68
CA ASP A 190 -10.93 2.15 -22.09
C ASP A 190 -10.31 3.36 -21.35
N ALA A 191 -10.53 4.57 -21.90
CA ALA A 191 -10.06 5.81 -21.28
C ALA A 191 -10.72 6.11 -19.93
N GLU A 192 -11.97 5.70 -19.70
CA GLU A 192 -12.66 5.90 -18.42
C GLU A 192 -12.05 5.05 -17.32
N ALA A 193 -11.67 3.80 -17.64
CA ALA A 193 -10.96 2.93 -16.70
C ALA A 193 -9.67 3.59 -16.18
N ALA A 194 -8.83 4.11 -17.09
CA ALA A 194 -7.63 4.84 -16.71
C ALA A 194 -7.92 6.15 -15.97
N GLN A 195 -9.00 6.87 -16.31
CA GLN A 195 -9.39 8.09 -15.61
C GLN A 195 -9.81 7.84 -14.15
N ARG A 196 -10.47 6.71 -13.85
CA ARG A 196 -10.87 6.35 -12.48
C ARG A 196 -9.67 6.19 -11.56
N LEU A 197 -8.61 5.55 -12.04
CA LEU A 197 -7.34 5.42 -11.34
C LEU A 197 -6.67 6.79 -11.13
N VAL A 198 -6.65 7.64 -12.15
CA VAL A 198 -6.09 8.99 -12.07
C VAL A 198 -6.76 9.83 -10.98
N ARG A 199 -8.08 9.71 -10.79
CA ARG A 199 -8.80 10.47 -9.74
C ARG A 199 -8.24 10.18 -8.35
N VAL A 200 -8.02 8.91 -8.03
CA VAL A 200 -7.42 8.50 -6.75
C VAL A 200 -5.99 9.01 -6.64
N LEU A 201 -5.20 8.87 -7.71
CA LEU A 201 -3.81 9.32 -7.73
C LEU A 201 -3.64 10.84 -7.63
N ARG A 202 -4.64 11.63 -8.02
CA ARG A 202 -4.66 13.11 -7.88
C ARG A 202 -5.13 13.60 -6.51
N SER A 203 -5.85 12.77 -5.76
CA SER A 203 -6.39 13.16 -4.45
C SER A 203 -5.32 13.40 -3.38
N ALA A 204 -4.09 12.91 -3.61
CA ALA A 204 -2.96 13.13 -2.71
C ALA A 204 -2.35 14.52 -2.96
N SER A 205 -2.56 15.45 -2.02
CA SER A 205 -2.01 16.81 -2.04
C SER A 205 -0.50 16.87 -1.81
N ARG A 206 0.09 15.77 -1.30
CA ARG A 206 1.53 15.58 -1.08
C ARG A 206 1.97 14.21 -1.62
N PRO A 207 3.28 13.97 -1.85
CA PRO A 207 3.80 12.62 -2.11
C PRO A 207 3.36 11.66 -1.01
N VAL A 208 2.99 10.42 -1.34
CA VAL A 208 2.64 9.40 -0.35
C VAL A 208 3.88 8.90 0.40
N PHE A 209 3.72 8.26 1.56
CA PHE A 209 4.81 7.68 2.36
C PHE A 209 5.76 8.72 3.00
N HIS A 210 5.27 9.44 4.00
CA HIS A 210 5.95 10.48 4.76
C HIS A 210 6.88 9.95 5.87
N LEU A 211 7.98 9.30 5.49
CA LEU A 211 8.92 8.70 6.45
C LEU A 211 9.38 9.64 7.58
N GLY A 212 9.71 10.88 7.25
CA GLY A 212 10.13 11.86 8.25
C GLY A 212 9.05 12.17 9.27
N GLU A 213 7.79 12.28 8.84
CA GLU A 213 6.65 12.48 9.74
C GLU A 213 6.43 11.26 10.64
N TYR A 214 6.57 10.04 10.12
CA TYR A 214 6.41 8.81 10.91
C TYR A 214 7.47 8.71 12.02
N LEU A 215 8.74 8.98 11.67
CA LEU A 215 9.83 8.93 12.65
C LEU A 215 9.66 9.98 13.75
N ARG A 216 9.20 11.19 13.41
CA ARG A 216 8.93 12.24 14.39
C ARG A 216 7.76 11.88 15.30
N GLU A 217 6.69 11.34 14.73
CA GLU A 217 5.51 10.93 15.50
C GLU A 217 5.81 9.73 16.42
N GLU A 218 6.56 8.74 15.94
CA GLU A 218 7.04 7.62 16.75
C GLU A 218 7.92 8.12 17.89
N SER A 219 8.93 8.96 17.59
CA SER A 219 9.78 9.60 18.59
C SER A 219 8.96 10.29 19.67
N ARG A 220 8.03 11.16 19.27
CA ARG A 220 7.15 11.90 20.18
C ARG A 220 6.33 10.98 21.09
N ARG A 221 5.68 9.95 20.53
CA ARG A 221 4.86 9.00 21.31
C ARG A 221 5.69 8.22 22.32
N PHE A 222 6.86 7.74 21.93
CA PHE A 222 7.75 7.00 22.81
C PHE A 222 8.31 7.86 23.93
N SER A 223 8.82 9.05 23.61
CA SER A 223 9.38 9.98 24.59
C SER A 223 8.33 10.38 25.62
N LEU A 224 7.12 10.76 25.18
CA LEU A 224 6.02 11.10 26.09
C LEU A 224 5.65 9.91 26.98
N TRP A 225 5.53 8.70 26.43
CA TRP A 225 5.15 7.53 27.22
C TRP A 225 6.20 7.14 28.27
N LEU A 226 7.50 7.21 27.94
CA LEU A 226 8.56 6.94 28.90
C LEU A 226 8.56 7.98 30.04
N LEU A 227 8.40 9.26 29.70
CA LEU A 227 8.52 10.38 30.66
C LEU A 227 7.23 10.68 31.46
N MET A 228 6.05 10.21 31.03
CA MET A 228 4.77 10.51 31.70
C MET A 228 4.68 9.96 33.15
N ASN A 229 5.45 8.93 33.49
CA ASN A 229 5.59 8.41 34.85
C ASN A 229 6.94 7.70 34.94
N CYS A 230 7.94 8.40 35.49
CA CYS A 230 9.32 7.95 35.58
C CYS A 230 9.49 6.76 36.54
N ASP A 231 8.69 6.67 37.60
CA ASP A 231 8.73 5.54 38.54
C ASP A 231 8.32 4.23 37.86
N ALA A 232 7.40 4.31 36.89
CA ALA A 232 7.01 3.19 36.05
C ALA A 232 7.98 2.94 34.86
N ALA A 233 9.01 3.76 34.65
CA ALA A 233 9.91 3.64 33.50
C ALA A 233 10.66 2.31 33.49
N VAL A 234 11.02 1.80 34.66
CA VAL A 234 11.65 0.48 34.82
C VAL A 234 10.72 -0.62 34.31
N GLU A 235 9.46 -0.62 34.74
CA GLU A 235 8.48 -1.61 34.29
C GLU A 235 8.23 -1.49 32.79
N LYS A 236 8.11 -0.26 32.29
CA LYS A 236 7.97 0.05 30.86
C LYS A 236 9.16 -0.49 30.04
N LEU A 237 10.39 -0.27 30.50
CA LEU A 237 11.59 -0.78 29.85
C LEU A 237 11.68 -2.30 29.98
N ASN A 238 11.37 -2.89 31.12
CA ASN A 238 11.29 -4.36 31.27
C ASN A 238 10.29 -4.99 30.30
N ARG A 239 9.11 -4.37 30.10
CA ARG A 239 8.13 -4.80 29.10
C ARG A 239 8.66 -4.67 27.67
N LEU A 240 9.44 -3.63 27.37
CA LEU A 240 10.02 -3.42 26.04
C LEU A 240 11.21 -4.35 25.74
N TYR A 241 12.11 -4.54 26.70
CA TYR A 241 13.28 -5.41 26.55
C TYR A 241 12.93 -6.88 26.68
N GLY A 242 11.86 -7.25 27.41
CA GLY A 242 11.45 -8.64 27.57
C GLY A 242 12.61 -9.55 27.99
N GLN A 243 12.87 -10.60 27.20
CA GLN A 243 14.01 -11.53 27.35
C GLN A 243 15.20 -11.23 26.40
N LEU A 244 15.30 -10.01 25.85
CA LEU A 244 16.37 -9.68 24.91
C LEU A 244 17.76 -9.67 25.59
N GLU A 245 18.80 -10.04 24.83
CA GLU A 245 20.23 -10.06 25.26
C GLU A 245 20.73 -8.68 25.78
N GLN A 246 19.98 -7.60 25.57
CA GLN A 246 20.32 -6.22 25.94
C GLN A 246 19.79 -5.81 27.33
N ARG A 247 19.13 -6.72 28.06
CA ARG A 247 18.66 -6.52 29.44
C ARG A 247 19.70 -5.97 30.43
N PRO A 248 21.01 -6.30 30.34
CA PRO A 248 22.05 -5.71 31.20
C PRO A 248 22.13 -4.17 31.13
N ALA A 249 21.63 -3.54 30.07
CA ALA A 249 21.53 -2.09 30.00
C ALA A 249 20.39 -1.51 30.86
N VAL A 250 19.31 -2.26 31.05
CA VAL A 250 18.23 -1.94 32.00
C VAL A 250 18.72 -2.13 33.42
N ASP A 251 19.52 -3.18 33.67
CA ASP A 251 20.11 -3.44 34.99
C ASP A 251 21.04 -2.30 35.44
N ARG A 252 21.74 -1.64 34.50
CA ARG A 252 22.50 -0.42 34.78
C ARG A 252 21.64 0.79 35.15
N LEU A 253 20.45 0.95 34.54
CA LEU A 253 19.49 1.99 34.95
C LEU A 253 18.91 1.69 36.33
N LEU A 254 18.70 0.41 36.64
CA LEU A 254 18.21 -0.08 37.93
C LEU A 254 19.21 0.15 39.06
N ALA A 255 20.52 0.09 38.77
CA ALA A 255 21.59 0.32 39.73
C ALA A 255 21.73 1.78 40.22
N VAL A 256 21.01 2.72 39.60
CA VAL A 256 21.01 4.15 39.96
C VAL A 256 19.70 4.46 40.69
N GLU A 257 19.74 5.25 41.76
CA GLU A 257 18.56 5.53 42.62
C GLU A 257 17.95 6.93 42.40
N GLY A 258 16.64 7.05 42.63
CA GLY A 258 15.91 8.31 42.73
C GLY A 258 16.13 9.29 41.56
N ALA A 259 16.52 10.52 41.88
CA ALA A 259 16.70 11.62 40.91
C ALA A 259 17.76 11.33 39.85
N GLN A 260 18.85 10.62 40.20
CA GLN A 260 19.90 10.29 39.24
C GLN A 260 19.40 9.33 38.14
N ARG A 261 18.47 8.44 38.48
CA ARG A 261 17.82 7.55 37.51
C ARG A 261 16.94 8.34 36.54
N GLU A 262 16.18 9.30 37.07
CA GLU A 262 15.33 10.17 36.26
C GLU A 262 16.15 11.01 35.29
N ASP A 263 17.25 11.62 35.76
CA ASP A 263 18.15 12.40 34.91
C ASP A 263 18.80 11.55 33.82
N LEU A 264 19.26 10.34 34.15
CA LEU A 264 19.83 9.42 33.17
C LEU A 264 18.77 9.00 32.13
N LEU A 265 17.55 8.71 32.55
CA LEU A 265 16.45 8.40 31.64
C LEU A 265 16.12 9.57 30.72
N ARG A 266 16.07 10.81 31.25
CA ARG A 266 15.85 12.03 30.45
C ARG A 266 16.95 12.21 29.41
N GLN A 267 18.21 12.01 29.80
CA GLN A 267 19.35 12.07 28.86
C GLN A 267 19.23 11.02 27.75
N TRP A 268 18.85 9.78 28.08
CA TRP A 268 18.61 8.74 27.08
C TRP A 268 17.47 9.08 26.13
N VAL A 269 16.36 9.60 26.65
CA VAL A 269 15.21 10.00 25.83
C VAL A 269 15.59 11.16 24.90
N MET A 270 16.31 12.17 25.39
CA MET A 270 16.78 13.30 24.58
C MET A 270 17.74 12.88 23.47
N ASP A 271 18.72 12.01 23.76
CA ASP A 271 19.64 11.49 22.72
C ASP A 271 18.88 10.63 21.68
N TYR A 272 17.94 9.79 22.13
CA TYR A 272 17.09 9.01 21.23
C TYR A 272 16.25 9.91 20.32
N GLU A 273 15.58 10.92 20.86
CA GLU A 273 14.77 11.86 20.09
C GLU A 273 15.62 12.66 19.09
N SER A 274 16.79 13.16 19.52
CA SER A 274 17.73 13.84 18.63
C SER A 274 18.15 12.96 17.44
N ARG A 275 18.43 11.68 17.69
CA ARG A 275 18.76 10.69 16.65
C ARG A 275 17.58 10.43 15.71
N MET A 276 16.37 10.27 16.24
CA MET A 276 15.17 10.06 15.42
C MET A 276 14.85 11.27 14.55
N ILE A 277 14.97 12.49 15.07
CA ILE A 277 14.83 13.73 14.30
C ILE A 277 15.90 13.80 13.21
N ARG A 278 17.16 13.50 13.52
CA ARG A 278 18.24 13.46 12.53
C ARG A 278 17.97 12.45 11.42
N LEU A 279 17.41 11.28 11.74
CA LEU A 279 16.96 10.31 10.74
C LEU A 279 15.81 10.86 9.90
N ALA A 280 14.80 11.48 10.54
CA ALA A 280 13.66 12.09 9.86
C ALA A 280 14.10 13.16 8.85
N ASP A 281 14.99 14.06 9.25
CA ASP A 281 15.54 15.09 8.39
C ASP A 281 16.42 14.51 7.26
N ALA A 282 17.09 13.38 7.51
CA ALA A 282 17.90 12.72 6.51
C ALA A 282 17.05 12.07 5.41
N VAL A 283 15.92 11.44 5.76
CA VAL A 283 15.04 10.76 4.79
C VAL A 283 14.20 11.74 3.95
N GLU A 284 14.07 12.99 4.39
CA GLU A 284 13.42 14.06 3.62
C GLU A 284 14.34 14.75 2.60
N ARG A 285 15.65 14.51 2.67
CA ARG A 285 16.63 15.04 1.71
C ARG A 285 16.58 14.24 0.39
N PRO A 286 17.12 14.77 -0.72
CA PRO A 286 17.37 13.97 -1.91
C PRO A 286 18.20 12.72 -1.60
N TYR A 287 17.85 11.58 -2.21
CA TYR A 287 18.34 10.26 -1.80
C TYR A 287 19.84 10.17 -1.56
N LEU A 288 20.68 10.68 -2.48
CA LEU A 288 22.14 10.63 -2.35
C LEU A 288 22.67 11.41 -1.14
N LYS A 289 22.03 12.53 -0.80
CA LYS A 289 22.37 13.32 0.39
C LYS A 289 21.85 12.63 1.65
N GLY A 290 20.60 12.17 1.64
CA GLY A 290 19.98 11.49 2.79
C GLY A 290 20.68 10.19 3.17
N ILE A 291 20.96 9.31 2.20
CA ILE A 291 21.56 8.00 2.46
C ILE A 291 22.98 8.09 3.03
N SER A 292 23.71 9.16 2.72
CA SER A 292 25.05 9.41 3.28
C SER A 292 25.03 9.63 4.80
N ILE A 293 23.89 10.02 5.37
CA ILE A 293 23.66 10.20 6.81
C ILE A 293 23.05 8.93 7.41
N VAL A 294 22.04 8.35 6.73
CA VAL A 294 21.33 7.15 7.20
C VAL A 294 22.28 5.96 7.39
N ARG A 295 23.18 5.71 6.44
CA ARG A 295 24.11 4.56 6.49
C ARG A 295 25.04 4.57 7.71
N PRO A 296 25.75 5.66 8.03
CA PRO A 296 26.51 5.74 9.27
C PRO A 296 25.66 5.49 10.52
N MET A 297 24.44 6.04 10.59
CA MET A 297 23.55 5.85 11.74
C MET A 297 23.09 4.40 11.89
N ASP A 298 22.76 3.72 10.79
CA ASP A 298 22.44 2.29 10.78
C ASP A 298 23.65 1.45 11.23
N ARG A 299 24.87 1.77 10.77
CA ARG A 299 26.11 1.07 11.19
C ARG A 299 26.39 1.26 12.68
N GLN A 300 26.23 2.48 13.21
CA GLN A 300 26.36 2.75 14.64
C GLN A 300 25.36 1.94 15.45
N ARG A 301 24.09 1.92 15.03
CA ARG A 301 23.05 1.08 15.64
C ARG A 301 23.43 -0.39 15.60
N GLU A 302 23.88 -0.91 14.46
CA GLU A 302 24.31 -2.31 14.32
C GLU A 302 25.47 -2.67 15.24
N ALA A 303 26.45 -1.76 15.42
CA ALA A 303 27.53 -1.95 16.37
C ALA A 303 27.01 -2.09 17.81
N LEU A 304 26.04 -1.24 18.21
CA LEU A 304 25.39 -1.34 19.52
C LEU A 304 24.59 -2.63 19.69
N VAL A 305 23.89 -3.09 18.65
CA VAL A 305 23.18 -4.39 18.67
C VAL A 305 24.15 -5.55 18.86
N ARG A 306 25.30 -5.54 18.16
CA ARG A 306 26.31 -6.61 18.23
C ARG A 306 27.09 -6.63 19.54
N ALA A 307 27.07 -5.56 20.31
CA ALA A 307 27.71 -5.50 21.63
C ALA A 307 26.97 -6.34 22.70
N LYS A 308 25.79 -6.92 22.40
CA LYS A 308 25.10 -7.95 23.23
C LYS A 308 25.06 -7.68 24.76
N GLY A 309 24.84 -6.42 25.16
CA GLY A 309 24.77 -6.02 26.57
C GLY A 309 26.03 -5.34 27.11
N GLU A 310 27.18 -5.54 26.47
CA GLU A 310 28.46 -4.84 26.73
C GLU A 310 28.49 -3.46 26.06
N LEU A 311 27.39 -2.71 26.14
CA LEU A 311 27.37 -1.33 25.66
C LEU A 311 28.43 -0.52 26.44
N ALA A 312 29.27 0.23 25.72
CA ALA A 312 30.28 1.09 26.33
C ALA A 312 29.67 2.05 27.35
N ALA A 313 30.45 2.49 28.35
CA ALA A 313 30.00 3.48 29.32
C ALA A 313 29.48 4.74 28.59
N GLY A 314 28.22 5.11 28.83
CA GLY A 314 27.55 6.24 28.18
C GLY A 314 26.79 5.94 26.89
N ALA A 315 26.78 4.69 26.40
CA ALA A 315 25.97 4.32 25.24
C ALA A 315 24.47 4.26 25.60
N ASN A 316 23.63 4.88 24.77
CA ASN A 316 22.19 4.92 24.96
C ASN A 316 21.54 3.59 24.53
N PRO A 317 20.92 2.84 25.46
CA PRO A 317 20.38 1.54 25.15
C PRO A 317 19.05 1.60 24.38
N LEU A 318 18.36 2.75 24.38
CA LEU A 318 17.15 2.94 23.57
C LEU A 318 17.43 2.86 22.06
N VAL A 319 18.66 3.17 21.62
CA VAL A 319 19.03 3.19 20.20
C VAL A 319 18.94 1.81 19.53
N PRO A 320 19.64 0.74 19.99
CA PRO A 320 19.52 -0.58 19.39
C PRO A 320 18.10 -1.15 19.44
N LEU A 321 17.32 -0.77 20.45
CA LEU A 321 15.95 -1.26 20.69
C LEU A 321 14.90 -0.56 19.81
N LEU A 322 14.86 0.77 19.83
CA LEU A 322 13.75 1.57 19.30
C LEU A 322 14.08 2.24 17.96
N GLN A 323 15.34 2.56 17.69
CA GLN A 323 15.70 3.18 16.41
C GLN A 323 15.55 2.13 15.28
N PRO A 324 14.71 2.38 14.25
CA PRO A 324 14.60 1.47 13.13
C PRO A 324 15.86 1.51 12.25
N ARG A 325 16.12 0.40 11.54
CA ARG A 325 17.16 0.37 10.49
C ARG A 325 16.60 0.98 9.20
N MET A 326 17.11 2.15 8.83
CA MET A 326 16.43 2.99 7.84
C MET A 326 16.92 2.83 6.39
N GLU A 327 18.13 2.31 6.13
CA GLU A 327 18.66 2.25 4.75
C GLU A 327 17.73 1.54 3.78
N ARG A 328 17.25 0.33 4.15
CA ARG A 328 16.38 -0.47 3.28
C ARG A 328 14.96 0.08 3.26
N ILE A 329 14.48 0.59 4.40
CA ILE A 329 13.14 1.18 4.53
C ILE A 329 13.02 2.42 3.64
N TYR A 330 14.02 3.30 3.69
CA TYR A 330 14.06 4.52 2.89
C TYR A 330 14.01 4.21 1.39
N GLN A 331 14.80 3.23 0.93
CA GLN A 331 14.78 2.77 -0.46
C GLN A 331 13.41 2.22 -0.87
N ARG A 332 12.74 1.47 0.01
CA ARG A 332 11.42 0.89 -0.25
C ARG A 332 10.35 1.96 -0.41
N MET A 333 10.34 2.96 0.46
CA MET A 333 9.35 4.05 0.42
C MET A 333 9.54 4.93 -0.81
N LEU A 334 10.79 5.34 -1.12
CA LEU A 334 11.06 6.08 -2.35
C LEU A 334 10.69 5.28 -3.61
N LEU A 335 10.90 3.96 -3.61
CA LEU A 335 10.44 3.12 -4.71
C LEU A 335 8.92 3.13 -4.83
N ALA A 336 8.19 3.06 -3.72
CA ALA A 336 6.74 3.10 -3.70
C ALA A 336 6.20 4.44 -4.22
N GLU A 337 6.81 5.56 -3.81
CA GLU A 337 6.53 6.87 -4.41
C GLU A 337 6.77 6.88 -5.93
N GLY A 338 7.91 6.33 -6.37
CA GLY A 338 8.25 6.24 -7.80
C GLY A 338 7.30 5.35 -8.58
N GLN A 339 6.71 4.33 -7.93
CA GLN A 339 5.67 3.48 -8.49
C GLN A 339 4.34 4.22 -8.65
N VAL A 340 3.95 5.04 -7.67
CA VAL A 340 2.78 5.93 -7.82
C VAL A 340 2.97 6.90 -8.97
N GLU A 341 4.15 7.50 -9.11
CA GLU A 341 4.47 8.41 -10.23
C GLU A 341 4.50 7.68 -11.59
N THR A 342 5.05 6.47 -11.62
CA THR A 342 5.00 5.58 -12.79
C THR A 342 3.56 5.28 -13.19
N LEU A 343 2.71 5.00 -12.21
CA LEU A 343 1.31 4.70 -12.46
C LEU A 343 0.54 5.91 -12.97
N ARG A 344 0.80 7.11 -12.43
CA ARG A 344 0.25 8.37 -12.94
C ARG A 344 0.62 8.58 -14.42
N LEU A 345 1.89 8.36 -14.76
CA LEU A 345 2.38 8.45 -16.14
C LEU A 345 1.70 7.42 -17.05
N LEU A 346 1.59 6.17 -16.60
CA LEU A 346 1.00 5.09 -17.39
C LEU A 346 -0.51 5.27 -17.61
N CYS A 347 -1.24 5.77 -16.62
CA CYS A 347 -2.66 6.10 -16.80
C CYS A 347 -2.82 7.24 -17.83
N ALA A 348 -1.98 8.28 -17.77
CA ALA A 348 -1.99 9.35 -18.77
C ALA A 348 -1.68 8.82 -20.19
N ALA A 349 -0.68 7.93 -20.30
CA ALA A 349 -0.35 7.24 -21.54
C ALA A 349 -1.49 6.37 -22.07
N SER A 350 -2.22 5.69 -21.19
CA SER A 350 -3.35 4.83 -21.56
C SER A 350 -4.54 5.66 -22.06
N ILE A 351 -4.84 6.79 -21.40
CA ILE A 351 -5.85 7.75 -21.88
C ILE A 351 -5.45 8.31 -23.25
N TYR A 352 -4.16 8.63 -23.45
CA TYR A 352 -3.67 9.08 -24.75
C TYR A 352 -3.85 7.99 -25.82
N ARG A 353 -3.48 6.74 -25.52
CA ARG A 353 -3.63 5.61 -26.43
C ARG A 353 -5.07 5.40 -26.85
N SER A 354 -6.00 5.37 -25.90
CA SER A 354 -7.43 5.22 -26.17
C SER A 354 -7.96 6.28 -27.16
N ARG A 355 -7.40 7.50 -27.13
CA ARG A 355 -7.82 8.61 -28.02
C ARG A 355 -7.08 8.64 -29.36
N LYS A 356 -5.85 8.13 -29.43
CA LYS A 356 -4.95 8.30 -30.58
C LYS A 356 -4.61 6.99 -31.28
N GLY A 357 -5.05 5.84 -30.76
CA GLY A 357 -4.74 4.51 -31.29
C GLY A 357 -3.29 4.07 -31.12
N ARG A 358 -2.43 4.89 -30.48
CA ARG A 358 -1.01 4.59 -30.25
C ARG A 358 -0.53 5.10 -28.90
N TRP A 359 0.51 4.46 -28.37
CA TRP A 359 1.22 5.00 -27.22
C TRP A 359 1.91 6.34 -27.57
N PRO A 360 2.07 7.25 -26.59
CA PRO A 360 2.82 8.47 -26.78
C PRO A 360 4.31 8.15 -26.98
N LEU A 361 4.99 8.88 -27.86
CA LEU A 361 6.42 8.68 -28.15
C LEU A 361 7.32 9.19 -27.01
N SER A 362 6.84 10.19 -26.27
CA SER A 362 7.57 10.81 -25.17
C SER A 362 6.63 11.32 -24.09
N THR A 363 7.15 11.65 -22.90
CA THR A 363 6.38 12.37 -21.89
C THR A 363 5.92 13.75 -22.39
N THR A 364 6.65 14.38 -23.30
CA THR A 364 6.31 15.71 -23.82
C THR A 364 4.97 15.67 -24.57
N GLU A 365 4.69 14.61 -25.34
CA GLU A 365 3.40 14.43 -26.01
C GLU A 365 2.21 14.32 -25.05
N LEU A 366 2.44 13.92 -23.79
CA LEU A 366 1.40 13.77 -22.78
C LEU A 366 1.02 15.07 -22.07
N TYR A 367 1.99 15.98 -21.91
CA TYR A 367 1.86 17.17 -21.05
C TYR A 367 1.92 18.50 -21.83
N GLN A 368 2.07 18.48 -23.16
CA GLN A 368 1.90 19.69 -23.98
C GLN A 368 0.51 20.31 -23.77
N GLY A 369 0.47 21.57 -23.31
CA GLY A 369 -0.76 22.34 -23.15
C GLY A 369 -1.67 21.95 -21.99
N ARG A 370 -1.18 21.18 -20.99
CA ARG A 370 -1.96 20.80 -19.80
C ARG A 370 -1.31 21.33 -18.53
N GLU A 371 -2.11 21.86 -17.60
CA GLU A 371 -1.69 22.28 -16.24
C GLU A 371 -1.23 21.12 -15.33
N GLN A 372 -1.03 19.91 -15.87
CA GLN A 372 -0.67 18.74 -15.08
C GLN A 372 0.85 18.67 -14.87
N ARG A 373 1.25 18.54 -13.60
CA ARG A 373 2.64 18.29 -13.20
C ARG A 373 3.16 17.02 -13.87
N ILE A 374 4.34 17.13 -14.48
CA ILE A 374 5.09 15.97 -15.01
C ILE A 374 5.58 15.11 -13.83
N PRO A 375 5.29 13.80 -13.82
CA PRO A 375 5.80 12.85 -12.83
C PRO A 375 7.32 12.89 -12.71
N ARG A 376 7.80 12.90 -11.47
CA ARG A 376 9.23 12.97 -11.15
C ARG A 376 9.67 11.72 -10.42
N ASP A 377 10.91 11.35 -10.64
CA ASP A 377 11.59 10.28 -9.92
C ASP A 377 11.98 10.77 -8.51
N PRO A 378 11.51 10.12 -7.43
CA PRO A 378 11.84 10.53 -6.07
C PRO A 378 13.31 10.29 -5.69
N PHE A 379 14.05 9.44 -6.41
CA PHE A 379 15.48 9.24 -6.14
C PHE A 379 16.34 10.39 -6.66
N SER A 380 16.04 10.89 -7.85
CA SER A 380 16.85 11.91 -8.55
C SER A 380 16.22 13.31 -8.54
N GLY A 381 14.91 13.42 -8.34
CA GLY A 381 14.14 14.65 -8.50
C GLY A 381 13.89 15.05 -9.97
N GLU A 382 14.41 14.28 -10.92
CA GLU A 382 14.26 14.51 -12.36
C GLU A 382 12.97 13.91 -12.92
N LYS A 383 12.67 14.15 -14.20
CA LYS A 383 11.53 13.49 -14.88
C LYS A 383 11.77 11.98 -14.96
N LEU A 384 10.71 11.19 -14.78
CA LEU A 384 10.77 9.75 -15.03
C LEU A 384 11.25 9.49 -16.47
N TYR A 385 12.13 8.50 -16.63
CA TYR A 385 12.57 8.10 -17.97
C TYR A 385 11.46 7.29 -18.63
N TYR A 386 11.07 7.71 -19.83
CA TYR A 386 10.05 7.08 -20.65
C TYR A 386 10.56 6.93 -22.08
N ARG A 387 10.35 5.77 -22.68
CA ARG A 387 10.49 5.56 -24.12
C ARG A 387 9.58 4.43 -24.59
N LEU A 388 9.49 4.24 -25.89
CA LEU A 388 8.90 3.04 -26.47
C LEU A 388 9.96 1.98 -26.75
N VAL A 389 9.65 0.73 -26.43
CA VAL A 389 10.40 -0.48 -26.79
C VAL A 389 9.39 -1.45 -27.40
N ARG A 390 9.65 -1.96 -28.61
CA ARG A 390 8.69 -2.80 -29.35
C ARG A 390 7.26 -2.19 -29.38
N ALA A 391 7.20 -0.88 -29.65
CA ALA A 391 5.98 -0.07 -29.66
C ALA A 391 5.20 0.01 -28.31
N ARG A 392 5.84 -0.31 -27.18
CA ARG A 392 5.21 -0.31 -25.85
C ARG A 392 5.99 0.54 -24.85
N PRO A 393 5.33 1.13 -23.85
CA PRO A 393 6.00 1.93 -22.83
C PRO A 393 7.06 1.14 -22.06
N ARG A 394 8.21 1.77 -21.89
CA ARG A 394 9.22 1.41 -20.90
C ARG A 394 9.45 2.61 -20.00
N ILE A 395 9.15 2.44 -18.71
CA ILE A 395 9.32 3.46 -17.68
C ILE A 395 10.44 3.03 -16.74
N VAL A 396 11.36 3.93 -16.41
CA VAL A 396 12.50 3.64 -15.52
C VAL A 396 12.58 4.68 -14.41
N ILE A 397 12.62 4.18 -13.18
CA ILE A 397 12.99 4.93 -11.97
C ILE A 397 14.52 4.95 -11.90
N ARG A 398 15.14 6.15 -11.90
CA ARG A 398 16.59 6.29 -12.03
C ARG A 398 17.24 6.11 -10.66
N VAL A 399 17.64 4.88 -10.39
CA VAL A 399 18.42 4.54 -9.20
C VAL A 399 19.91 4.35 -9.55
N PRO A 400 20.82 4.52 -8.56
CA PRO A 400 22.22 4.14 -8.74
C PRO A 400 22.39 2.70 -9.27
N ARG A 401 23.36 2.48 -10.17
CA ARG A 401 23.56 1.17 -10.85
C ARG A 401 23.69 -0.03 -9.92
N TRP A 402 24.24 0.15 -8.72
CA TRP A 402 24.37 -0.93 -7.74
C TRP A 402 23.02 -1.39 -7.15
N MET A 403 22.00 -0.53 -7.16
CA MET A 403 20.64 -0.90 -6.74
C MET A 403 19.92 -1.69 -7.82
N SER A 404 19.99 -1.24 -9.07
CA SER A 404 19.26 -1.86 -10.19
C SER A 404 19.72 -3.29 -10.49
N ARG A 405 20.93 -3.67 -10.08
CA ARG A 405 21.47 -5.04 -10.21
C ARG A 405 20.88 -6.03 -9.19
N ARG A 406 20.27 -5.55 -8.10
CA ARG A 406 19.66 -6.44 -7.09
C ARG A 406 18.26 -6.83 -7.54
N LYS A 407 17.99 -8.14 -7.68
CA LYS A 407 16.68 -8.69 -8.08
C LYS A 407 15.51 -8.41 -7.11
N GLY A 408 15.73 -7.68 -6.02
CA GLY A 408 14.75 -7.49 -4.95
C GLY A 408 13.72 -6.38 -5.19
N PHE A 409 13.93 -5.49 -6.15
CA PHE A 409 13.08 -4.33 -6.40
C PHE A 409 12.87 -4.07 -7.89
N ARG A 410 11.64 -3.72 -8.28
CA ARG A 410 11.27 -3.43 -9.66
C ARG A 410 11.37 -1.93 -9.95
N TYR A 411 12.53 -1.50 -10.47
CA TYR A 411 12.79 -0.11 -10.89
C TYR A 411 12.49 0.15 -12.38
N VAL A 412 12.27 -0.92 -13.15
CA VAL A 412 12.00 -0.87 -14.59
C VAL A 412 10.65 -1.52 -14.83
N PHE A 413 9.79 -0.81 -15.57
CA PHE A 413 8.48 -1.28 -16.01
C PHE A 413 8.50 -1.30 -17.53
N ASP A 414 8.85 -2.45 -18.09
CA ASP A 414 8.85 -2.70 -19.54
C ASP A 414 7.60 -3.50 -19.90
N LEU A 415 6.62 -2.83 -20.52
CA LEU A 415 5.33 -3.45 -20.84
C LEU A 415 5.47 -4.55 -21.91
N SER A 416 6.57 -4.59 -22.68
CA SER A 416 6.83 -5.69 -23.61
C SER A 416 7.25 -6.95 -22.86
N GLU A 417 8.24 -6.80 -21.97
CA GLU A 417 8.76 -7.91 -21.14
C GLU A 417 7.65 -8.50 -20.25
N MET A 418 6.82 -7.63 -19.65
CA MET A 418 5.71 -8.09 -18.81
C MET A 418 4.67 -8.90 -19.60
N ARG A 419 4.38 -8.50 -20.84
CA ARG A 419 3.44 -9.24 -21.71
C ARG A 419 4.01 -10.59 -22.13
N GLU A 420 5.29 -10.64 -22.50
CA GLU A 420 5.98 -11.90 -22.81
C GLU A 420 6.00 -12.86 -21.62
N GLN A 421 6.27 -12.35 -20.42
CA GLN A 421 6.23 -13.14 -19.19
C GLN A 421 4.82 -13.69 -18.90
N GLN A 422 3.77 -12.89 -19.06
CA GLN A 422 2.39 -13.34 -18.85
C GLN A 422 1.97 -14.42 -19.85
N GLN A 423 2.39 -14.29 -21.11
CA GLN A 423 2.12 -15.30 -22.13
C GLN A 423 2.83 -16.62 -21.79
N HIS A 424 4.10 -16.57 -21.38
CA HIS A 424 4.85 -17.76 -20.96
C HIS A 424 4.24 -18.43 -19.72
N ASN A 425 3.78 -17.63 -18.74
CA ASN A 425 3.09 -18.14 -17.55
C ASN A 425 1.79 -18.84 -17.93
N LEU A 426 0.99 -18.27 -18.84
CA LEU A 426 -0.23 -18.87 -19.34
C LEU A 426 0.04 -20.21 -20.03
N GLU A 427 1.04 -20.26 -20.91
CA GLU A 427 1.41 -21.50 -21.62
C GLU A 427 1.85 -22.60 -20.65
N ARG A 428 2.66 -22.25 -19.64
CA ARG A 428 3.07 -23.18 -18.58
C ARG A 428 1.87 -23.70 -17.79
N PHE A 429 0.94 -22.82 -17.42
CA PHE A 429 -0.25 -23.20 -16.69
C PHE A 429 -1.17 -24.12 -17.50
N LEU A 430 -1.44 -23.80 -18.77
CA LEU A 430 -2.24 -24.64 -19.64
C LEU A 430 -1.61 -26.02 -19.84
N ARG A 431 -0.27 -26.12 -19.91
CA ARG A 431 0.42 -27.43 -19.91
C ARG A 431 0.20 -28.19 -18.61
N LYS A 432 0.33 -27.54 -17.45
CA LYS A 432 0.05 -28.15 -16.14
C LYS A 432 -1.37 -28.71 -16.08
N VAL A 433 -2.37 -27.90 -16.44
CA VAL A 433 -3.79 -28.32 -16.46
C VAL A 433 -4.02 -29.50 -17.41
N ARG A 434 -3.48 -29.45 -18.63
CA ARG A 434 -3.60 -30.57 -19.59
C ARG A 434 -2.98 -31.87 -19.08
N LEU A 435 -1.83 -31.79 -18.42
CA LEU A 435 -1.18 -32.96 -17.81
C LEU A 435 -2.02 -33.53 -16.65
N THR A 436 -2.64 -32.68 -15.82
CA THR A 436 -3.56 -33.13 -14.76
C THR A 436 -4.84 -33.77 -15.32
N VAL A 437 -5.40 -33.24 -16.41
CA VAL A 437 -6.61 -33.79 -17.05
C VAL A 437 -6.33 -35.11 -17.81
N ALA A 438 -5.10 -35.29 -18.31
CA ALA A 438 -4.71 -36.49 -19.08
C ALA A 438 -4.40 -37.74 -18.23
N GLY A 439 -4.47 -37.63 -16.89
CA GLY A 439 -4.36 -38.78 -15.98
C GLY A 439 -3.67 -38.41 -14.67
N GLN A 440 -4.36 -38.67 -13.55
CA GLN A 440 -3.96 -38.56 -12.13
C GLN A 440 -4.50 -37.34 -11.36
N ALA A 441 -4.97 -37.63 -10.15
CA ALA A 441 -5.67 -36.76 -9.21
C ALA A 441 -5.09 -35.34 -9.10
N MET A 442 -5.97 -34.36 -8.83
CA MET A 442 -5.57 -33.05 -8.31
C MET A 442 -4.53 -33.25 -7.20
N PRO A 443 -3.34 -32.62 -7.27
CA PRO A 443 -2.49 -32.55 -6.10
C PRO A 443 -3.28 -31.74 -5.08
N ASN A 444 -3.67 -32.38 -3.98
CA ASN A 444 -4.17 -31.70 -2.79
C ASN A 444 -3.32 -30.46 -2.56
N VAL A 445 -3.95 -29.28 -2.67
CA VAL A 445 -3.36 -28.04 -2.21
C VAL A 445 -2.93 -28.32 -0.77
N PRO A 446 -1.65 -28.15 -0.40
CA PRO A 446 -1.21 -28.48 0.94
C PRO A 446 -1.97 -27.59 1.91
N VAL A 447 -2.90 -28.21 2.65
CA VAL A 447 -3.48 -27.63 3.86
C VAL A 447 -2.28 -27.35 4.77
N PRO A 448 -2.00 -26.11 5.18
CA PRO A 448 -1.02 -25.89 6.22
C PRO A 448 -1.51 -26.65 7.45
N ALA A 449 -0.78 -27.70 7.82
CA ALA A 449 -1.06 -28.47 9.02
C ALA A 449 -1.09 -27.47 10.18
N GLY A 450 -2.26 -27.37 10.81
CA GLY A 450 -2.43 -26.48 11.96
C GLY A 450 -1.44 -26.85 13.05
N ARG A 451 -0.63 -25.87 13.45
CA ARG A 451 -0.19 -25.61 14.82
C ARG A 451 -0.01 -24.13 15.00
#